data_AF-A0A1H8IJP3-F1
#
_entry.id   AF-A0A1H8IJP3-F1
#
_cell.length_a   1.000
_cell.length_b   1.000
_cell.length_c   1.000
_cell.angle_alpha   90.00
_cell.angle_beta   90.00
_cell.angle_gamma   90.00
#
_symmetry.space_group_name_H-M   'P 1'
#
loop_
_entity.id
_entity.type
_entity.pdbx_description
1 polymer ?
#
loop_
_entity_poly.entity_id
_entity_poly.type
_entity_poly.pdbx_seq_one_letter_code
_entity_poly.pdbx_strand_id
1 'polypeptide(L)'
;MSSPLLFVIACLIWGSTFFAITLQLGDVAPAVSVAYRFGLAAAALFAWCAVRGDKLMLPWRAQRWLMLQGGATFALSYICTYSSEQYLVSGLVAVLFALMVFWSPILNRIAFGTPVSWRTWNAGIIAIAGVTLLFFHSIQGAWKDIMAGGEGHFLLGLGLALTATIASTVGNLVVVKVRVESSNVLLTMAWSMMWGTLIVAAWVLASGQAFTLSSEPKYWGGLLYLSLFGSVIAFAAYFTLIHRIGSDKAVYIGVVTPVISVLLSIQLEHFRPGPLEWIGMVLCLASVASALKSDSPVRKESVEAA
;
A
#
# COMPACT_ATOMS: atom_id res chain seq x y z
N MET A 1 -16.61 12.14 -15.35
CA MET A 1 -16.76 11.25 -14.18
C MET A 1 -17.01 12.08 -12.93
N SER A 2 -18.01 11.73 -12.13
CA SER A 2 -18.33 12.41 -10.86
C SER A 2 -17.35 12.00 -9.75
N SER A 3 -17.17 12.82 -8.72
CA SER A 3 -16.28 12.51 -7.59
C SER A 3 -16.66 11.22 -6.83
N PRO A 4 -17.95 10.92 -6.58
CA PRO A 4 -18.35 9.64 -5.98
C PRO A 4 -17.97 8.43 -6.82
N LEU A 5 -18.09 8.53 -8.15
CA LEU A 5 -17.70 7.45 -9.05
C LEU A 5 -16.19 7.19 -9.00
N LEU A 6 -15.35 8.25 -8.96
CA LEU A 6 -13.91 8.11 -8.80
C LEU A 6 -13.53 7.45 -7.46
N PHE A 7 -14.23 7.81 -6.38
CA PHE A 7 -14.06 7.18 -5.07
C PHE A 7 -14.38 5.68 -5.11
N VAL A 8 -15.56 5.31 -5.65
CA VAL A 8 -15.98 3.90 -5.75
C VAL A 8 -15.00 3.10 -6.60
N ILE A 9 -14.57 3.63 -7.75
CA ILE A 9 -13.60 2.96 -8.62
C ILE A 9 -12.27 2.75 -7.91
N ALA A 10 -11.74 3.78 -7.23
CA ALA A 10 -10.48 3.64 -6.50
C ALA A 10 -10.58 2.60 -5.37
N CYS A 11 -11.67 2.62 -4.60
CA CYS A 11 -11.93 1.65 -3.53
C CYS A 11 -12.06 0.22 -4.06
N LEU A 12 -12.80 0.01 -5.15
CA LEU A 12 -12.97 -1.33 -5.74
C LEU A 12 -11.65 -1.87 -6.31
N ILE A 13 -10.90 -1.03 -7.01
CA ILE A 13 -9.61 -1.44 -7.59
C ILE A 13 -8.61 -1.76 -6.49
N TRP A 14 -8.37 -0.85 -5.54
CA TRP A 14 -7.41 -1.12 -4.46
C TRP A 14 -7.88 -2.23 -3.52
N GLY A 15 -9.18 -2.31 -3.22
CA GLY A 15 -9.74 -3.38 -2.39
C GLY A 15 -9.54 -4.77 -3.00
N SER A 16 -9.66 -4.88 -4.32
CA SER A 16 -9.43 -6.15 -5.03
C SER A 16 -7.97 -6.43 -5.36
N THR A 17 -7.05 -5.45 -5.22
CA THR A 17 -5.65 -5.68 -5.55
C THR A 17 -4.96 -6.69 -4.65
N PHE A 18 -5.34 -6.77 -3.37
CA PHE A 18 -4.82 -7.79 -2.44
C PHE A 18 -5.17 -9.20 -2.96
N PHE A 19 -6.45 -9.45 -3.26
CA PHE A 19 -6.83 -10.72 -3.88
C PHE A 19 -6.11 -10.95 -5.22
N ALA A 20 -6.01 -9.94 -6.09
CA ALA A 20 -5.37 -10.09 -7.39
C ALA A 20 -3.86 -10.42 -7.30
N ILE A 21 -3.17 -10.02 -6.21
CA ILE A 21 -1.77 -10.42 -5.96
C ILE A 21 -1.69 -11.94 -5.77
N THR A 22 -2.66 -12.55 -5.08
CA THR A 22 -2.70 -14.02 -4.90
C THR A 22 -2.73 -14.79 -6.22
N LEU A 23 -3.29 -14.20 -7.29
CA LEU A 23 -3.30 -14.79 -8.63
C LEU A 23 -1.89 -14.89 -9.26
N GLN A 24 -0.93 -14.13 -8.74
CA GLN A 24 0.46 -14.13 -9.19
C GLN A 24 1.39 -14.98 -8.32
N LEU A 25 0.90 -15.54 -7.21
CA LEU A 25 1.67 -16.39 -6.31
C LEU A 25 1.67 -17.84 -6.80
N GLY A 26 2.73 -18.59 -6.48
CA GLY A 26 2.90 -20.00 -6.85
C GLY A 26 4.06 -20.23 -7.82
N ASP A 27 3.92 -19.79 -9.07
CA ASP A 27 4.87 -20.14 -10.14
C ASP A 27 6.05 -19.17 -10.27
N VAL A 28 5.83 -17.89 -9.96
CA VAL A 28 6.80 -16.82 -10.15
C VAL A 28 7.15 -16.22 -8.79
N ALA A 29 8.44 -16.02 -8.55
CA ALA A 29 8.91 -15.43 -7.29
C ALA A 29 8.25 -14.05 -7.05
N PRO A 30 7.85 -13.73 -5.80
CA PRO A 30 7.25 -12.44 -5.43
C PRO A 30 7.97 -11.22 -6.01
N ALA A 31 9.30 -11.16 -5.85
CA ALA A 31 10.11 -10.04 -6.32
C ALA A 31 10.07 -9.90 -7.85
N VAL A 32 10.06 -11.01 -8.59
CA VAL A 32 9.95 -11.00 -10.05
C VAL A 32 8.59 -10.45 -10.49
N SER A 33 7.50 -10.90 -9.86
CA SER A 33 6.15 -10.39 -10.12
C SER A 33 6.02 -8.89 -9.81
N VAL A 34 6.65 -8.42 -8.73
CA VAL A 34 6.73 -6.98 -8.38
C VAL A 34 7.48 -6.19 -9.45
N ALA A 35 8.62 -6.70 -9.93
CA ALA A 35 9.38 -6.06 -11.00
C ALA A 35 8.58 -5.95 -12.30
N TYR A 36 7.89 -7.03 -12.71
CA TYR A 36 7.02 -6.99 -13.89
C TYR A 36 5.86 -5.99 -13.71
N ARG A 37 5.22 -6.00 -12.54
CA ARG A 37 4.08 -5.13 -12.26
C ARG A 37 4.45 -3.66 -12.41
N PHE A 38 5.51 -3.22 -11.73
CA PHE A 38 5.92 -1.82 -11.73
C PHE A 38 6.71 -1.42 -12.97
N GLY A 39 7.41 -2.34 -13.62
CA GLY A 39 8.02 -2.11 -14.92
C GLY A 39 6.94 -1.78 -15.97
N LEU A 40 5.87 -2.58 -16.02
CA LEU A 40 4.75 -2.34 -16.93
C LEU A 40 3.99 -1.04 -16.58
N ALA A 41 3.74 -0.78 -15.30
CA ALA A 41 3.09 0.46 -14.87
C ALA A 41 3.93 1.71 -15.18
N ALA A 42 5.24 1.67 -14.93
CA ALA A 42 6.17 2.74 -15.26
C ALA A 42 6.20 3.00 -16.77
N ALA A 43 6.29 1.94 -17.59
CA ALA A 43 6.26 2.05 -19.04
C ALA A 43 4.95 2.69 -19.54
N ALA A 44 3.80 2.27 -19.00
CA ALA A 44 2.51 2.84 -19.35
C ALA A 44 2.41 4.34 -18.98
N LEU A 45 2.91 4.73 -17.80
CA LEU A 45 2.92 6.13 -17.37
C LEU A 45 3.90 6.99 -18.19
N PHE A 46 5.09 6.46 -18.51
CA PHE A 46 6.04 7.17 -19.38
C PHE A 46 5.48 7.36 -20.77
N ALA A 47 4.86 6.33 -21.35
CA ALA A 47 4.18 6.43 -22.65
C ALA A 47 3.08 7.50 -22.61
N TRP A 48 2.27 7.51 -21.54
CA TRP A 48 1.22 8.52 -21.36
C TRP A 48 1.77 9.94 -21.21
N CYS A 49 2.84 10.14 -20.44
CA CYS A 49 3.50 11.43 -20.32
C CYS A 49 4.13 11.89 -21.65
N ALA A 50 4.71 10.97 -22.41
CA ALA A 50 5.28 11.24 -23.73
C ALA A 50 4.20 11.70 -24.73
N VAL A 51 3.05 11.02 -24.75
CA VAL A 51 1.90 11.40 -25.60
C VAL A 51 1.33 12.77 -25.24
N ARG A 52 1.40 13.17 -23.96
CA ARG A 52 1.03 14.52 -23.51
C ARG A 52 2.04 15.60 -23.85
N GLY A 53 3.22 15.23 -24.35
CA GLY A 53 4.32 16.16 -24.61
C GLY A 53 5.10 16.57 -23.36
N ASP A 54 4.98 15.83 -22.25
CA ASP A 54 5.74 16.11 -21.04
C ASP A 54 7.23 15.82 -21.27
N LYS A 55 8.11 16.70 -20.75
CA LYS A 55 9.55 16.43 -20.72
C LYS A 55 9.82 15.30 -19.72
N LEU A 56 10.18 14.13 -20.23
CA LEU A 56 10.34 12.93 -19.39
C LEU A 56 11.52 12.99 -18.43
N MET A 57 12.53 13.83 -18.70
CA MET A 57 13.70 13.96 -17.85
C MET A 57 13.41 14.85 -16.65
N LEU A 58 13.67 14.34 -15.45
CA LEU A 58 13.64 15.09 -14.20
C LEU A 58 15.07 15.40 -13.72
N PRO A 59 15.28 16.55 -13.05
CA PRO A 59 16.59 16.91 -12.51
C PRO A 59 17.05 15.91 -11.44
N TRP A 60 18.37 15.77 -11.28
CA TRP A 60 18.94 14.83 -10.30
C TRP A 60 18.45 15.07 -8.85
N ARG A 61 18.17 16.33 -8.50
CA ARG A 61 17.59 16.70 -7.20
C ARG A 61 16.24 16.04 -6.93
N ALA A 62 15.43 15.84 -7.97
CA ALA A 62 14.20 15.06 -7.90
C ALA A 62 14.52 13.55 -7.89
N GLN A 63 15.42 13.09 -8.76
CA GLN A 63 15.78 11.67 -8.91
C GLN A 63 16.20 11.01 -7.60
N ARG A 64 17.01 11.66 -6.76
CA ARG A 64 17.40 11.11 -5.45
C ARG A 64 16.20 10.83 -4.51
N TRP A 65 15.18 11.68 -4.53
CA TRP A 65 13.98 11.50 -3.72
C TRP A 65 13.07 10.46 -4.35
N LEU A 66 12.99 10.43 -5.68
CA LEU A 66 12.25 9.41 -6.44
C LEU A 66 12.83 8.01 -6.25
N MET A 67 14.16 7.89 -6.14
CA MET A 67 14.86 6.67 -5.78
C MET A 67 14.49 6.20 -4.38
N LEU A 68 14.51 7.10 -3.39
CA LEU A 68 14.13 6.77 -2.02
C LEU A 68 12.65 6.38 -1.91
N GLN A 69 11.75 7.14 -2.56
CA GLN A 69 10.33 6.81 -2.64
C GLN A 69 10.11 5.47 -3.35
N GLY A 70 10.79 5.24 -4.48
CA GLY A 70 10.73 4.01 -5.25
C GLY A 70 11.22 2.80 -4.47
N GLY A 71 12.34 2.94 -3.76
CA GLY A 71 12.90 1.92 -2.89
C GLY A 71 11.99 1.57 -1.71
N ALA A 72 11.42 2.58 -1.05
CA ALA A 72 10.56 2.37 0.12
C ALA A 72 9.18 1.81 -0.28
N THR A 73 8.49 2.47 -1.20
CA THR A 73 7.14 2.06 -1.63
C THR A 73 7.21 0.92 -2.64
N PHE A 74 7.80 1.12 -3.82
CA PHE A 74 7.61 0.18 -4.93
C PHE A 74 8.55 -1.04 -4.89
N ALA A 75 9.64 -0.99 -4.12
CA ALA A 75 10.50 -2.14 -3.88
C ALA A 75 10.21 -2.83 -2.54
N LEU A 76 10.69 -2.26 -1.42
CA LEU A 76 10.62 -2.92 -0.12
C LEU A 76 9.18 -3.22 0.29
N SER A 77 8.28 -2.23 0.22
CA SER A 77 6.89 -2.45 0.65
C SER A 77 6.18 -3.51 -0.18
N TYR A 78 6.29 -3.46 -1.51
CA TYR A 78 5.61 -4.43 -2.36
C TYR A 78 6.23 -5.83 -2.35
N ILE A 79 7.57 -5.97 -2.26
CA ILE A 79 8.20 -7.28 -2.04
C ILE A 79 7.67 -7.88 -0.73
N CYS A 80 7.66 -7.11 0.36
CA CYS A 80 7.15 -7.58 1.63
C CYS A 80 5.65 -7.90 1.57
N THR A 81 4.85 -7.14 0.83
CA THR A 81 3.40 -7.40 0.65
C THR A 81 3.16 -8.72 -0.10
N TYR A 82 3.82 -8.91 -1.23
CA TYR A 82 3.68 -10.14 -2.02
C TYR A 82 4.17 -11.35 -1.22
N SER A 83 5.28 -11.21 -0.50
CA SER A 83 5.80 -12.28 0.35
C SER A 83 4.90 -12.54 1.56
N SER A 84 4.24 -11.53 2.15
CA SER A 84 3.32 -11.75 3.27
C SER A 84 2.07 -12.52 2.85
N GLU A 85 1.56 -12.27 1.64
CA GLU A 85 0.38 -12.97 1.11
C GLU A 85 0.64 -14.44 0.75
N GLN A 86 1.90 -14.90 0.76
CA GLN A 86 2.19 -16.33 0.73
C GLN A 86 1.80 -17.05 2.03
N TYR A 87 1.68 -16.29 3.13
CA TYR A 87 1.45 -16.82 4.47
C TYR A 87 0.15 -16.32 5.10
N LEU A 88 -0.40 -15.21 4.59
CA LEU A 88 -1.59 -14.55 5.11
C LEU A 88 -2.66 -14.41 4.03
N VAL A 89 -3.92 -14.55 4.45
CA VAL A 89 -5.08 -14.24 3.60
C VAL A 89 -5.06 -12.77 3.22
N SER A 90 -5.39 -12.46 1.97
CA SER A 90 -5.20 -11.12 1.39
C SER A 90 -6.01 -10.01 2.13
N GLY A 91 -7.19 -10.36 2.64
CA GLY A 91 -8.01 -9.49 3.49
C GLY A 91 -7.32 -9.07 4.79
N LEU A 92 -6.53 -9.95 5.40
CA LEU A 92 -5.79 -9.63 6.63
C LEU A 92 -4.63 -8.68 6.36
N VAL A 93 -3.93 -8.87 5.23
CA VAL A 93 -2.88 -7.95 4.78
C VAL A 93 -3.45 -6.56 4.50
N ALA A 94 -4.65 -6.48 3.90
CA ALA A 94 -5.34 -5.21 3.69
C ALA A 94 -5.69 -4.48 4.99
N VAL A 95 -6.12 -5.20 6.02
CA VAL A 95 -6.40 -4.61 7.35
C VAL A 95 -5.10 -4.10 8.00
N LEU A 96 -3.99 -4.82 7.87
CA LEU A 96 -2.68 -4.36 8.33
C LEU A 96 -2.23 -3.08 7.60
N PHE A 97 -2.47 -2.97 6.30
CA PHE A 97 -2.21 -1.75 5.53
C PHE A 97 -3.04 -0.55 6.02
N ALA A 98 -4.25 -0.77 6.53
CA ALA A 98 -5.07 0.29 7.12
C ALA A 98 -4.40 0.95 8.33
N LEU A 99 -3.49 0.24 9.01
CA LEU A 99 -2.71 0.77 10.14
C LEU A 99 -1.71 1.84 9.73
N MET A 100 -1.50 2.07 8.43
CA MET A 100 -0.73 3.18 7.89
C MET A 100 -1.14 4.54 8.49
N VAL A 101 -2.42 4.70 8.86
CA VAL A 101 -2.95 5.90 9.54
C VAL A 101 -2.27 6.17 10.87
N PHE A 102 -1.71 5.16 11.53
CA PHE A 102 -0.97 5.31 12.79
C PHE A 102 0.53 5.46 12.57
N TRP A 103 1.09 4.76 11.59
CA TRP A 103 2.50 4.91 11.22
C TRP A 103 2.80 6.31 10.69
N SER A 104 1.86 6.91 9.94
CA SER A 104 2.08 8.21 9.29
C SER A 104 2.38 9.34 10.30
N PRO A 105 1.57 9.57 11.36
CA PRO A 105 1.86 10.58 12.38
C PRO A 105 3.13 10.28 13.19
N ILE A 106 3.40 9.01 13.51
CA ILE A 106 4.61 8.61 14.25
C ILE A 106 5.87 8.94 13.44
N LEU A 107 5.92 8.52 12.18
CA LEU A 107 7.05 8.79 11.32
C LEU A 107 7.15 10.28 10.94
N ASN A 108 6.03 11.00 10.82
CA ASN A 108 6.03 12.45 10.65
C ASN A 108 6.58 13.20 11.88
N ARG A 109 6.31 12.71 13.09
CA ARG A 109 6.93 13.26 14.32
C ARG A 109 8.43 13.04 14.32
N ILE A 110 8.89 11.83 13.97
CA ILE A 110 10.32 11.49 13.94
C ILE A 110 11.05 12.29 12.85
N ALA A 111 10.47 12.38 11.65
CA ALA A 111 11.11 13.01 10.50
C ALA A 111 11.03 14.55 10.50
N PHE A 112 9.92 15.11 10.99
CA PHE A 112 9.60 16.53 10.86
C PHE A 112 9.24 17.23 12.17
N GLY A 113 9.26 16.53 13.31
CA GLY A 113 8.94 17.11 14.62
C GLY A 113 7.46 17.47 14.83
N THR A 114 6.57 17.01 13.93
CA THR A 114 5.14 17.32 14.04
C THR A 114 4.50 16.69 15.30
N PRO A 115 3.59 17.40 15.99
CA PRO A 115 2.92 16.86 17.16
C PRO A 115 1.94 15.75 16.75
N VAL A 116 1.87 14.68 17.55
CA VAL A 116 0.88 13.61 17.39
C VAL A 116 -0.28 13.92 18.33
N SER A 117 -1.50 14.00 17.80
CA SER A 117 -2.67 14.30 18.61
C SER A 117 -2.96 13.18 19.63
N TRP A 118 -3.52 13.54 20.79
CA TRP A 118 -3.97 12.56 21.79
C TRP A 118 -5.02 11.59 21.22
N ARG A 119 -5.83 12.05 20.25
CA ARG A 119 -6.84 11.22 19.57
C ARG A 119 -6.19 10.15 18.70
N THR A 120 -5.14 10.51 17.95
CA THR A 120 -4.33 9.57 17.15
C THR A 120 -3.71 8.49 18.05
N TRP A 121 -3.24 8.85 19.24
CA TRP A 121 -2.73 7.89 20.23
C TRP A 121 -3.81 6.92 20.71
N ASN A 122 -4.97 7.42 21.12
CA ASN A 122 -6.07 6.55 21.57
C ASN A 122 -6.57 5.62 20.46
N ALA A 123 -6.71 6.15 19.23
CA ALA A 123 -7.06 5.35 18.08
C ALA A 123 -5.97 4.28 17.82
N GLY A 124 -4.68 4.64 17.90
CA GLY A 124 -3.58 3.68 17.79
C GLY A 124 -3.69 2.52 18.78
N ILE A 125 -4.01 2.80 20.04
CA ILE A 125 -4.21 1.76 21.07
C ILE A 125 -5.39 0.84 20.71
N ILE A 126 -6.53 1.42 20.31
CA ILE A 126 -7.71 0.65 19.89
C ILE A 126 -7.40 -0.21 18.66
N ALA A 127 -6.60 0.31 17.72
CA ALA A 127 -6.20 -0.43 16.54
C ALA A 127 -5.26 -1.58 16.87
N ILE A 128 -4.30 -1.40 17.78
CA ILE A 128 -3.44 -2.49 18.28
C ILE A 128 -4.29 -3.57 18.94
N ALA A 129 -5.27 -3.19 19.77
CA ALA A 129 -6.20 -4.15 20.37
C ALA A 129 -7.01 -4.91 19.29
N GLY A 130 -7.52 -4.20 18.27
CA GLY A 130 -8.22 -4.80 17.14
C GLY A 130 -7.36 -5.79 16.36
N VAL A 131 -6.10 -5.43 16.06
CA VAL A 131 -5.13 -6.31 15.36
C VAL A 131 -4.84 -7.54 16.21
N THR A 132 -4.66 -7.36 17.52
CA THR A 132 -4.39 -8.46 18.45
C THR A 132 -5.56 -9.44 18.50
N LEU A 133 -6.80 -8.94 18.53
CA LEU A 133 -8.00 -9.78 18.46
C LEU A 133 -8.15 -10.48 17.11
N LEU A 134 -7.89 -9.74 16.03
CA LEU A 134 -7.98 -10.23 14.66
C LEU A 134 -7.03 -11.39 14.37
N PHE A 135 -5.84 -11.36 14.97
CA PHE A 135 -4.85 -12.42 14.81
C PHE A 135 -4.75 -13.35 16.03
N PHE A 136 -5.66 -13.27 17.00
CA PHE A 136 -5.53 -13.97 18.28
C PHE A 136 -5.35 -15.49 18.11
N HIS A 137 -6.27 -16.14 17.39
CA HIS A 137 -6.19 -17.58 17.14
C HIS A 137 -5.00 -17.95 16.27
N SER A 138 -4.70 -17.14 15.25
CA SER A 138 -3.58 -17.39 14.33
C SER A 138 -2.22 -17.27 15.03
N ILE A 139 -2.06 -16.31 15.94
CA ILE A 139 -0.86 -16.14 16.77
C ILE A 139 -0.73 -17.30 17.75
N GLN A 140 -1.82 -17.72 18.39
CA GLN A 140 -1.80 -18.90 19.27
C GLN A 140 -1.45 -20.18 18.51
N GLY A 141 -2.00 -20.35 17.30
CA GLY A 141 -1.67 -21.45 16.40
C GLY A 141 -0.20 -21.45 16.00
N ALA A 142 0.30 -20.30 15.56
CA ALA A 142 1.70 -20.12 15.18
C ALA A 142 2.67 -20.35 16.36
N TRP A 143 2.30 -19.90 17.56
CA TRP A 143 3.09 -20.15 18.76
C TRP A 143 3.18 -21.65 19.08
N LYS A 144 2.06 -22.37 18.99
CA LYS A 144 2.05 -23.83 19.18
C LYS A 144 2.87 -24.55 18.12
N ASP A 145 2.80 -24.11 16.87
CA ASP A 145 3.59 -24.66 15.76
C ASP A 145 5.10 -24.50 16.01
N ILE A 146 5.54 -23.29 16.41
CA ILE A 146 6.94 -23.02 16.75
C ILE A 146 7.40 -23.87 17.94
N MET A 147 6.57 -23.98 18.99
CA MET A 147 6.87 -24.83 20.15
C MET A 147 6.94 -26.32 19.79
N ALA A 148 6.28 -26.74 18.70
CA ALA A 148 6.35 -28.08 18.15
C ALA A 148 7.49 -28.28 17.13
N GLY A 149 8.35 -27.26 16.92
CA GLY A 149 9.48 -27.30 15.98
C GLY A 149 9.16 -26.81 14.57
N GLY A 150 8.00 -26.20 14.34
CA GLY A 150 7.60 -25.58 13.07
C GLY A 150 8.34 -24.27 12.77
N GLU A 151 8.32 -23.87 11.49
CA GLU A 151 9.10 -22.73 10.98
C GLU A 151 8.47 -21.35 11.26
N GLY A 152 7.26 -21.29 11.83
CA GLY A 152 6.65 -20.02 12.25
C GLY A 152 6.23 -19.09 11.10
N HIS A 153 5.89 -19.66 9.94
CA HIS A 153 5.56 -18.94 8.69
C HIS A 153 4.51 -17.83 8.85
N PHE A 154 3.53 -18.03 9.73
CA PHE A 154 2.53 -17.01 10.00
C PHE A 154 3.11 -15.72 10.62
N LEU A 155 4.04 -15.85 11.59
CA LEU A 155 4.70 -14.69 12.20
C LEU A 155 5.61 -13.97 11.21
N LEU A 156 6.25 -14.73 10.31
CA LEU A 156 7.00 -14.16 9.20
C LEU A 156 6.10 -13.33 8.29
N GLY A 157 4.94 -13.87 7.89
CA GLY A 157 3.94 -13.14 7.09
C GLY A 157 3.46 -11.86 7.77
N LEU A 158 3.16 -11.91 9.08
CA LEU A 158 2.76 -10.75 9.87
C LEU A 158 3.87 -9.69 9.92
N GLY A 159 5.11 -10.12 10.18
CA GLY A 159 6.29 -9.24 10.19
C GLY A 159 6.49 -8.56 8.83
N LEU A 160 6.41 -9.32 7.74
CA LEU A 160 6.50 -8.81 6.38
C LEU A 160 5.41 -7.79 6.06
N ALA A 161 4.14 -8.05 6.40
CA ALA A 161 3.04 -7.12 6.17
C ALA A 161 3.18 -5.81 6.98
N LEU A 162 3.68 -5.89 8.21
CA LEU A 162 4.00 -4.70 9.02
C LEU A 162 5.16 -3.91 8.43
N THR A 163 6.25 -4.58 8.05
CA THR A 163 7.37 -3.96 7.33
C THR A 163 6.89 -3.30 6.04
N ALA A 164 5.99 -3.95 5.30
CA ALA A 164 5.40 -3.40 4.09
C ALA A 164 4.66 -2.09 4.36
N THR A 165 3.81 -2.08 5.39
CA THR A 165 3.03 -0.90 5.77
C THR A 165 3.92 0.26 6.21
N ILE A 166 4.94 0.00 7.01
CA ILE A 166 5.91 1.01 7.47
C ILE A 166 6.73 1.56 6.29
N ALA A 167 7.25 0.68 5.42
CA ALA A 167 8.01 1.06 4.24
C ALA A 167 7.17 1.92 3.26
N SER A 168 5.90 1.56 3.05
CA SER A 168 4.95 2.39 2.29
C SER A 168 4.79 3.77 2.92
N THR A 169 4.73 3.82 4.26
CA THR A 169 4.57 5.09 5.00
C THR A 169 5.78 5.99 4.81
N VAL A 170 6.99 5.44 4.90
CA VAL A 170 8.23 6.17 4.59
C VAL A 170 8.17 6.76 3.18
N GLY A 171 7.78 5.97 2.19
CA GLY A 171 7.65 6.47 0.82
C GLY A 171 6.63 7.60 0.67
N ASN A 172 5.49 7.52 1.38
CA ASN A 172 4.51 8.60 1.44
C ASN A 172 5.08 9.90 2.04
N LEU A 173 5.99 9.82 3.02
CA LEU A 173 6.67 11.02 3.54
C LEU A 173 7.58 11.65 2.49
N VAL A 174 8.27 10.83 1.72
CA VAL A 174 9.20 11.28 0.67
C VAL A 174 8.46 11.97 -0.47
N VAL A 175 7.18 11.60 -0.74
CA VAL A 175 6.33 12.28 -1.75
C VAL A 175 6.28 13.79 -1.51
N VAL A 176 6.27 14.26 -0.26
CA VAL A 176 6.27 15.70 0.05
C VAL A 176 7.51 16.38 -0.51
N LYS A 177 8.68 15.76 -0.36
CA LYS A 177 9.95 16.27 -0.90
C LYS A 177 10.00 16.19 -2.42
N VAL A 178 9.46 15.12 -3.01
CA VAL A 178 9.37 14.96 -4.47
C VAL A 178 8.50 16.07 -5.09
N ARG A 179 7.35 16.40 -4.47
CA ARG A 179 6.43 17.42 -4.96
C ARG A 179 7.02 18.84 -4.96
N VAL A 180 7.99 19.11 -4.09
CA VAL A 180 8.73 20.38 -4.10
C VAL A 180 9.63 20.49 -5.34
N GLU A 181 10.19 19.38 -5.81
CA GLU A 181 11.10 19.35 -6.95
C GLU A 181 10.36 19.21 -8.30
N SER A 182 9.15 18.65 -8.33
CA SER A 182 8.32 18.54 -9.54
C SER A 182 6.82 18.46 -9.22
N SER A 183 6.03 19.26 -9.93
CA SER A 183 4.57 19.27 -9.83
C SER A 183 3.88 18.21 -10.69
N ASN A 184 4.58 17.57 -11.63
CA ASN A 184 4.01 16.53 -12.48
C ASN A 184 3.92 15.20 -11.72
N VAL A 185 2.75 14.94 -11.13
CA VAL A 185 2.49 13.77 -10.29
C VAL A 185 2.59 12.46 -11.06
N LEU A 186 2.14 12.42 -12.32
CA LEU A 186 2.18 11.19 -13.11
C LEU A 186 3.61 10.84 -13.51
N LEU A 187 4.40 11.84 -13.90
CA LEU A 187 5.80 11.65 -14.27
C LEU A 187 6.66 11.26 -13.07
N THR A 188 6.47 11.91 -11.91
CA THR A 188 7.17 11.54 -10.67
C THR A 188 6.80 10.12 -10.24
N MET A 189 5.53 9.73 -10.35
CA MET A 189 5.10 8.36 -10.08
C MET A 189 5.73 7.34 -11.04
N ALA A 190 5.82 7.66 -12.34
CA ALA A 190 6.51 6.83 -13.33
C ALA A 190 7.98 6.58 -12.95
N TRP A 191 8.71 7.64 -12.58
CA TRP A 191 10.09 7.54 -12.15
C TRP A 191 10.27 6.79 -10.83
N SER A 192 9.40 6.99 -9.85
CA SER A 192 9.45 6.22 -8.60
C SER A 192 9.20 4.73 -8.84
N MET A 193 8.23 4.38 -9.70
CA MET A 193 7.99 2.99 -10.08
C MET A 193 9.17 2.41 -10.86
N MET A 194 9.80 3.18 -11.74
CA MET A 194 11.00 2.78 -12.47
C MET A 194 12.16 2.48 -11.52
N TRP A 195 12.48 3.39 -10.61
CA TRP A 195 13.53 3.16 -9.62
C TRP A 195 13.23 1.99 -8.70
N GLY A 196 11.98 1.85 -8.24
CA GLY A 196 11.54 0.66 -7.50
C GLY A 196 11.79 -0.61 -8.30
N THR A 197 11.36 -0.66 -9.56
CA THR A 197 11.56 -1.79 -10.47
C THR A 197 13.03 -2.13 -10.64
N LEU A 198 13.90 -1.14 -10.84
CA LEU A 198 15.34 -1.35 -10.98
C LEU A 198 15.96 -1.90 -9.68
N ILE A 199 15.55 -1.39 -8.52
CA ILE A 199 16.01 -1.91 -7.21
C ILE A 199 15.55 -3.35 -7.01
N VAL A 200 14.30 -3.66 -7.34
CA VAL A 200 13.78 -5.04 -7.25
C VAL A 200 14.50 -5.96 -8.24
N ALA A 201 14.73 -5.52 -9.48
CA ALA A 201 15.45 -6.30 -10.47
C ALA A 201 16.90 -6.58 -10.02
N ALA A 202 17.58 -5.59 -9.46
CA ALA A 202 18.90 -5.79 -8.86
C ALA A 202 18.86 -6.79 -7.71
N TRP A 203 17.83 -6.74 -6.85
CA TRP A 203 17.62 -7.71 -5.78
C TRP A 203 17.39 -9.14 -6.30
N VAL A 204 16.56 -9.30 -7.35
CA VAL A 204 16.32 -10.61 -8.00
C VAL A 204 17.63 -11.20 -8.51
N LEU A 205 18.44 -10.40 -9.22
CA LEU A 205 19.74 -10.84 -9.71
C LEU A 205 20.71 -11.18 -8.57
N ALA A 206 20.78 -10.34 -7.53
CA ALA A 206 21.67 -10.54 -6.39
C ALA A 206 21.28 -11.74 -5.52
N SER A 207 19.99 -12.07 -5.45
CA SER A 207 19.46 -13.23 -4.71
C SER A 207 19.51 -14.54 -5.51
N GLY A 208 20.01 -14.50 -6.76
CA GLY A 208 20.09 -15.67 -7.63
C GLY A 208 18.73 -16.16 -8.15
N GLN A 209 17.67 -15.35 -8.01
CA GLN A 209 16.36 -15.68 -8.54
C GLN A 209 16.33 -15.52 -10.06
N ALA A 210 15.62 -16.41 -10.74
CA ALA A 210 15.44 -16.35 -12.19
C ALA A 210 14.20 -15.52 -12.55
N PHE A 211 14.31 -14.70 -13.60
CA PHE A 211 13.16 -14.07 -14.24
C PHE A 211 12.39 -15.12 -15.05
N THR A 212 11.43 -15.78 -14.40
CA THR A 212 10.55 -16.77 -15.04
C THR A 212 9.24 -16.13 -15.48
N LEU A 213 8.67 -16.66 -16.56
CA LEU A 213 7.33 -16.32 -17.02
C LEU A 213 6.40 -17.48 -16.68
N SER A 214 5.25 -17.18 -16.07
CA SER A 214 4.24 -18.20 -15.84
C SER A 214 3.51 -18.53 -17.16
N SER A 215 3.21 -19.82 -17.35
CA SER A 215 2.33 -20.31 -18.41
C SER A 215 0.84 -20.16 -18.06
N GLU A 216 0.51 -19.84 -16.82
CA GLU A 216 -0.86 -19.75 -16.32
C GLU A 216 -1.58 -18.48 -16.80
N PRO A 217 -2.73 -18.58 -17.49
CA PRO A 217 -3.47 -17.40 -17.96
C PRO A 217 -3.92 -16.46 -16.82
N LYS A 218 -4.23 -17.01 -15.64
CA LYS A 218 -4.60 -16.24 -14.44
C LYS A 218 -3.49 -15.28 -14.02
N TYR A 219 -2.22 -15.66 -14.19
CA TYR A 219 -1.07 -14.84 -13.84
C TYR A 219 -1.04 -13.55 -14.67
N TRP A 220 -1.22 -13.68 -15.98
CA TRP A 220 -1.21 -12.55 -16.91
C TRP A 220 -2.41 -11.63 -16.72
N GLY A 221 -3.59 -12.20 -16.46
CA GLY A 221 -4.77 -11.42 -16.08
C GLY A 221 -4.55 -10.60 -14.82
N GLY A 222 -4.00 -11.23 -13.77
CA GLY A 222 -3.60 -10.57 -12.52
C GLY A 222 -2.54 -9.48 -12.75
N LEU A 223 -1.49 -9.78 -13.52
CA LEU A 223 -0.42 -8.83 -13.83
C LEU A 223 -0.95 -7.58 -14.53
N LEU A 224 -1.74 -7.75 -15.61
CA LEU A 224 -2.32 -6.63 -16.36
C LEU A 224 -3.27 -5.82 -15.48
N TYR A 225 -4.10 -6.49 -14.69
CA TYR A 225 -5.01 -5.83 -13.76
C TYR A 225 -4.25 -4.99 -12.73
N LEU A 226 -3.25 -5.59 -12.08
CA LEU A 226 -2.47 -4.94 -11.04
C LEU A 226 -1.59 -3.80 -11.57
N SER A 227 -1.00 -3.95 -12.75
CA SER A 227 -0.19 -2.90 -13.38
C SER A 227 -1.03 -1.74 -13.87
N LEU A 228 -2.09 -1.99 -14.64
CA LEU A 228 -2.86 -0.91 -15.26
C LEU A 228 -3.92 -0.35 -14.31
N PHE A 229 -4.75 -1.21 -13.72
CA PHE A 229 -5.79 -0.75 -12.83
C PHE A 229 -5.22 -0.40 -11.46
N GLY A 230 -4.51 -1.35 -10.83
CA GLY A 230 -3.97 -1.20 -9.48
C GLY A 230 -2.92 -0.09 -9.34
N SER A 231 -2.01 0.04 -10.32
CA SER A 231 -0.87 0.96 -10.23
C SER A 231 -1.02 2.24 -11.06
N VAL A 232 -1.80 2.27 -12.14
CA VAL A 232 -1.98 3.48 -12.96
C VAL A 232 -3.32 4.17 -12.72
N ILE A 233 -4.43 3.47 -12.99
CA ILE A 233 -5.77 4.04 -12.97
C ILE A 233 -6.20 4.40 -11.54
N ALA A 234 -5.96 3.52 -10.56
CA ALA A 234 -6.35 3.79 -9.18
C ALA A 234 -5.62 5.01 -8.60
N PHE A 235 -4.30 5.12 -8.85
CA PHE A 235 -3.55 6.31 -8.45
C PHE A 235 -4.02 7.58 -9.18
N ALA A 236 -4.29 7.51 -10.48
CA ALA A 236 -4.84 8.63 -11.23
C ALA A 236 -6.21 9.08 -10.69
N ALA A 237 -7.10 8.12 -10.40
CA ALA A 237 -8.40 8.38 -9.78
C ALA A 237 -8.24 9.01 -8.38
N TYR A 238 -7.34 8.47 -7.56
CA TYR A 238 -7.04 8.96 -6.22
C TYR A 238 -6.52 10.41 -6.24
N PHE A 239 -5.54 10.72 -7.07
CA PHE A 239 -5.02 12.09 -7.15
C PHE A 239 -6.02 13.07 -7.73
N THR A 240 -6.83 12.63 -8.71
CA THR A 240 -7.94 13.44 -9.23
C THR A 240 -8.97 13.71 -8.12
N LEU A 241 -9.24 12.73 -7.26
CA LEU A 241 -10.14 12.87 -6.14
C LEU A 241 -9.58 13.86 -5.11
N ILE A 242 -8.31 13.73 -4.72
CA ILE A 242 -7.64 14.70 -3.84
C ILE A 242 -7.78 16.12 -4.39
N HIS A 243 -7.52 16.32 -5.67
CA HIS A 243 -7.63 17.64 -6.31
C HIS A 243 -9.07 18.19 -6.27
N ARG A 244 -10.09 17.33 -6.36
CA ARG A 244 -11.50 17.75 -6.44
C ARG A 244 -12.18 17.96 -5.10
N ILE A 245 -11.92 17.09 -4.13
CA ILE A 245 -12.64 17.06 -2.86
C ILE A 245 -11.72 17.18 -1.63
N GLY A 246 -10.41 17.34 -1.85
CA GLY A 246 -9.40 17.45 -0.80
C GLY A 246 -8.86 16.10 -0.32
N SER A 247 -7.66 16.12 0.25
CA SER A 247 -7.03 14.96 0.91
C SER A 247 -7.89 14.40 2.05
N ASP A 248 -8.54 15.28 2.79
CA ASP A 248 -9.34 14.96 3.99
C ASP A 248 -10.51 14.03 3.69
N LYS A 249 -11.08 14.14 2.47
CA LYS A 249 -12.15 13.24 2.02
C LYS A 249 -11.61 12.04 1.26
N ALA A 250 -10.51 12.19 0.52
CA ALA A 250 -9.90 11.09 -0.22
C ALA A 250 -9.32 10.00 0.69
N VAL A 251 -8.90 10.36 1.91
CA VAL A 251 -8.31 9.42 2.89
C VAL A 251 -9.27 8.30 3.34
N TYR A 252 -10.59 8.50 3.20
CA TYR A 252 -11.59 7.47 3.49
C TYR A 252 -11.48 6.24 2.58
N ILE A 253 -10.81 6.36 1.43
CA ILE A 253 -10.48 5.20 0.59
C ILE A 253 -9.68 4.17 1.39
N GLY A 254 -8.79 4.62 2.29
CA GLY A 254 -8.01 3.73 3.16
C GLY A 254 -8.83 2.96 4.19
N VAL A 255 -10.06 3.40 4.49
CA VAL A 255 -11.01 2.68 5.38
C VAL A 255 -11.87 1.71 4.60
N VAL A 256 -12.30 2.09 3.40
CA VAL A 256 -13.20 1.26 2.57
C VAL A 256 -12.43 0.11 1.89
N THR A 257 -11.17 0.34 1.51
CA THR A 257 -10.31 -0.63 0.81
C THR A 257 -10.19 -1.97 1.56
N PRO A 258 -9.85 -2.00 2.88
CA PRO A 258 -9.78 -3.26 3.62
C PRO A 258 -11.13 -3.97 3.74
N VAL A 259 -12.24 -3.23 3.84
CA VAL A 259 -13.59 -3.83 3.88
C VAL A 259 -13.86 -4.61 2.61
N ILE A 260 -13.59 -4.01 1.45
CA ILE A 260 -13.75 -4.67 0.15
C ILE A 260 -12.83 -5.89 0.06
N SER A 261 -11.57 -5.75 0.48
CA SER A 261 -10.61 -6.85 0.45
C SER A 261 -11.08 -8.05 1.29
N VAL A 262 -11.56 -7.82 2.53
CA VAL A 262 -12.10 -8.87 3.39
C VAL A 262 -13.31 -9.55 2.76
N LEU A 263 -14.24 -8.79 2.19
CA LEU A 263 -15.42 -9.36 1.51
C LEU A 263 -15.01 -10.24 0.33
N LEU A 264 -14.00 -9.81 -0.44
CA LEU A 264 -13.45 -10.61 -1.54
C LEU A 264 -12.73 -11.85 -1.02
N SER A 265 -11.96 -11.78 0.07
CA SER A 265 -11.34 -12.97 0.67
C SER A 265 -12.37 -13.98 1.18
N ILE A 266 -13.50 -13.52 1.74
CA ILE A 266 -14.59 -14.43 2.16
C ILE A 266 -15.17 -15.17 0.95
N GLN A 267 -15.36 -14.48 -0.17
CA GLN A 267 -15.97 -15.04 -1.37
C GLN A 267 -15.02 -15.90 -2.21
N LEU A 268 -13.79 -15.42 -2.43
CA LEU A 268 -12.85 -15.95 -3.42
C LEU A 268 -11.73 -16.79 -2.81
N GLU A 269 -11.35 -16.52 -1.55
CA GLU A 269 -10.35 -17.30 -0.81
C GLU A 269 -11.00 -18.24 0.23
N HIS A 270 -12.34 -18.29 0.27
CA HIS A 270 -13.12 -19.05 1.25
C HIS A 270 -12.74 -18.75 2.71
N PHE A 271 -12.30 -17.53 2.99
CA PHE A 271 -11.97 -17.08 4.34
C PHE A 271 -13.21 -17.08 5.23
N ARG A 272 -13.16 -17.78 6.37
CA ARG A 272 -14.26 -17.87 7.34
C ARG A 272 -13.86 -17.21 8.65
N PRO A 273 -13.96 -15.87 8.76
CA PRO A 273 -13.63 -15.17 10.00
C PRO A 273 -14.56 -15.62 11.12
N GLY A 274 -13.97 -16.01 12.26
CA GLY A 274 -14.70 -16.26 13.48
C GLY A 274 -15.14 -14.97 14.18
N PRO A 275 -15.78 -15.09 15.35
CA PRO A 275 -16.29 -13.93 16.09
C PRO A 275 -15.21 -12.95 16.52
N LEU A 276 -14.02 -13.43 16.91
CA LEU A 276 -12.91 -12.58 17.34
C LEU A 276 -12.29 -11.83 16.15
N GLU A 277 -12.16 -12.51 15.01
CA GLU A 277 -11.66 -11.92 13.77
C GLU A 277 -12.59 -10.78 13.31
N TRP A 278 -13.90 -10.98 13.37
CA TRP A 278 -14.89 -9.94 13.10
C TRP A 278 -14.77 -8.74 14.03
N ILE A 279 -14.74 -8.98 15.34
CA ILE A 279 -14.61 -7.90 16.34
C ILE A 279 -13.30 -7.14 16.11
N GLY A 280 -12.19 -7.85 15.89
CA GLY A 280 -10.90 -7.25 15.60
C GLY A 280 -10.91 -6.37 14.35
N MET A 281 -11.47 -6.87 13.24
CA MET A 281 -11.62 -6.10 12.00
C MET A 281 -12.46 -4.83 12.21
N VAL A 282 -13.61 -4.95 12.88
CA VAL A 282 -14.50 -3.80 13.16
C VAL A 282 -13.79 -2.78 14.04
N LEU A 283 -13.07 -3.21 15.08
CA LEU A 283 -12.31 -2.32 15.96
C LEU A 283 -11.19 -1.60 15.21
N CYS A 284 -10.44 -2.30 14.36
CA CYS A 284 -9.39 -1.69 13.53
C CYS A 284 -9.98 -0.60 12.63
N LEU A 285 -11.02 -0.93 11.87
CA LEU A 285 -11.61 -0.02 10.90
C LEU A 285 -12.32 1.17 11.57
N ALA A 286 -13.03 0.93 12.66
CA ALA A 286 -13.64 1.98 13.46
C ALA A 286 -12.59 2.92 14.06
N SER A 287 -11.47 2.36 14.53
CA SER A 287 -10.35 3.16 15.03
C SER A 287 -9.74 4.03 13.93
N VAL A 288 -9.43 3.45 12.77
CA VAL A 288 -8.90 4.21 11.62
C VAL A 288 -9.88 5.31 11.21
N ALA A 289 -11.17 5.01 11.10
CA ALA A 289 -12.19 6.00 10.79
C ALA A 289 -12.27 7.12 11.85
N SER A 290 -12.09 6.80 13.13
CA SER A 290 -12.08 7.78 14.22
C SER A 290 -10.87 8.70 14.17
N ALA A 291 -9.69 8.16 13.85
CA ALA A 291 -8.46 8.94 13.68
C ALA A 291 -8.60 9.93 12.52
N LEU A 292 -9.17 9.49 11.40
CA LEU A 292 -9.35 10.31 10.20
C LEU A 292 -10.38 11.43 10.36
N LYS A 293 -11.43 11.23 11.18
CA LYS A 293 -12.39 12.30 11.52
C LYS A 293 -11.77 13.43 12.34
N SER A 294 -10.61 13.20 12.95
CA SER A 294 -10.02 14.13 13.93
C SER A 294 -9.01 15.13 13.36
N ASP A 295 -8.57 14.96 12.11
CA ASP A 295 -7.58 15.81 11.44
C ASP A 295 -8.18 16.97 10.60
N SER A 296 -9.48 17.26 10.74
CA SER A 296 -10.07 18.52 10.25
C SER A 296 -10.59 19.33 11.45
N PRO A 297 -10.25 20.63 11.67
CA PRO A 297 -9.32 21.57 10.99
C PRO A 297 -8.28 22.27 11.94
N VAL A 298 -7.30 23.02 11.38
CA VAL A 298 -6.56 24.24 11.87
C VAL A 298 -5.23 24.29 11.08
N ARG A 299 -4.88 25.27 10.21
CA ARG A 299 -4.96 26.74 10.30
C ARG A 299 -4.94 27.38 8.89
N LYS A 300 -6.02 28.08 8.51
CA LYS A 300 -5.92 29.32 7.71
C LYS A 300 -5.49 30.43 8.68
N GLU A 301 -4.76 31.44 8.20
CA GLU A 301 -4.00 32.49 8.92
C GLU A 301 -2.54 32.08 9.19
N SER A 302 -1.54 32.47 8.38
CA SER A 302 -1.15 33.86 8.10
C SER A 302 -0.37 33.99 6.76
N VAL A 303 -1.04 34.44 5.70
CA VAL A 303 -0.37 34.98 4.48
C VAL A 303 -0.79 36.43 4.21
N GLU A 304 -1.65 37.02 5.05
CA GLU A 304 -1.89 38.46 5.06
C GLU A 304 -1.38 39.03 6.40
N ALA A 305 -0.10 39.43 6.40
CA ALA A 305 0.55 40.42 7.28
C ALA A 305 2.01 40.01 7.57
N ALA A 306 2.90 40.29 6.61
CA ALA A 306 4.28 40.77 6.82
C ALA A 306 4.90 41.10 5.46
#